data_AF-W7QG55-F1
#
_entry.id   AF-W7QG55-F1
#
_cell.length_a   1.000
_cell.length_b   1.000
_cell.length_c   1.000
_cell.angle_alpha   90.00
_cell.angle_beta   90.00
_cell.angle_gamma   90.00
#
_symmetry.space_group_name_H-M   'P 1'
#
loop_
_entity.id
_entity.type
_entity.pdbx_description
1 polymer ?
#
loop_
_entity_poly.entity_id
_entity_poly.type
_entity_poly.pdbx_seq_one_letter_code
_entity_poly.pdbx_strand_id
1 'polypeptide(L)'
;MARTRLITAAEGMAEFQQALGLADALGRLDDNPLPASVVVTPVDPAPEGVRELAESLQEMTGVDEVRLDLAWLERLRHLAELGSRVALALGVLFGLGVLLVVGNTIRLAVESRRQEIEVVMLIGATHAFVRRPFLYSGAWYGLGGGLLAWGLLGLGSEWLAAPVSALAASYGATFQLPQLGAAGSATLLICSTLLGWLGAWIAVSRHLADIRPR
;
A
#
# COMPACT_ATOMS: atom_id res chain seq x y z
N MET A 1 -11.90 12.96 16.99
CA MET A 1 -13.12 12.59 17.74
C MET A 1 -13.39 11.11 17.49
N ALA A 2 -13.25 10.26 18.52
CA ALA A 2 -13.45 8.80 18.43
C ALA A 2 -14.93 8.46 18.13
N ARG A 3 -15.18 7.37 17.40
CA ARG A 3 -16.55 6.83 17.28
C ARG A 3 -16.84 6.02 18.54
N THR A 4 -17.89 6.40 19.25
CA THR A 4 -18.38 5.68 20.42
C THR A 4 -19.66 4.95 20.04
N ARG A 5 -19.71 3.64 20.31
CA ARG A 5 -20.93 2.86 20.22
C ARG A 5 -21.27 2.38 21.63
N LEU A 6 -22.41 2.82 22.13
CA LEU A 6 -22.99 2.28 23.35
C LEU A 6 -23.57 0.90 23.01
N ILE A 7 -23.17 -0.12 23.75
CA ILE A 7 -23.85 -1.42 23.75
C ILE A 7 -24.54 -1.51 25.11
N THR A 8 -25.87 -1.43 25.09
CA THR A 8 -26.66 -1.57 26.32
C THR A 8 -26.56 -2.99 26.86
N ALA A 9 -26.77 -3.18 28.16
CA ALA A 9 -26.73 -4.51 28.78
C ALA A 9 -27.67 -5.52 28.08
N ALA A 10 -28.83 -5.07 27.61
CA ALA A 10 -29.79 -5.89 26.89
C ALA A 10 -29.31 -6.28 25.47
N GLU A 11 -28.69 -5.35 24.75
CA GLU A 11 -28.10 -5.63 23.42
C GLU A 11 -26.88 -6.55 23.52
N GLY A 12 -26.02 -6.33 24.52
CA GLY A 12 -24.87 -7.18 24.78
C GLY A 12 -25.27 -8.62 25.14
N MET A 13 -26.36 -8.80 25.89
CA MET A 13 -26.92 -10.13 26.20
C MET A 13 -27.40 -10.86 24.94
N ALA A 14 -28.08 -10.15 24.04
CA ALA A 14 -28.57 -10.71 22.79
C ALA A 14 -27.43 -11.13 21.86
N GLU A 15 -26.40 -10.28 21.68
CA GLU A 15 -25.21 -10.61 20.88
C GLU A 15 -24.43 -11.79 21.50
N PHE A 16 -24.27 -11.82 22.83
CA PHE A 16 -23.54 -12.87 23.53
C PHE A 16 -24.26 -14.24 23.45
N GLN A 17 -25.59 -14.25 23.60
CA GLN A 17 -26.40 -15.47 23.44
C GLN A 17 -26.34 -16.02 22.01
N GLN A 18 -26.33 -15.14 21.01
CA GLN A 18 -26.26 -15.52 19.60
C GLN A 18 -24.85 -16.00 19.20
N ALA A 19 -23.79 -15.38 19.71
CA ALA A 19 -22.41 -15.75 19.41
C ALA A 19 -22.00 -17.10 20.01
N LEU A 20 -22.50 -17.43 21.22
CA LEU A 20 -22.16 -18.67 21.91
C LEU A 20 -23.16 -19.81 21.67
N GLY A 21 -24.32 -19.53 21.06
CA GLY A 21 -25.39 -20.52 20.90
C GLY A 21 -25.98 -21.00 22.23
N LEU A 22 -25.82 -20.23 23.30
CA LEU A 22 -26.16 -20.59 24.69
C LEU A 22 -27.48 -19.96 25.18
N ALA A 23 -28.42 -19.71 24.26
CA ALA A 23 -29.70 -19.04 24.56
C ALA A 23 -30.45 -19.69 25.74
N ASP A 24 -30.51 -21.03 25.80
CA ASP A 24 -31.21 -21.77 26.85
C ASP A 24 -30.50 -21.81 28.21
N ALA A 25 -29.18 -21.62 28.23
CA ALA A 25 -28.39 -21.63 29.46
C ALA A 25 -28.40 -20.26 30.15
N LEU A 26 -28.36 -19.20 29.35
CA LEU A 26 -28.32 -17.81 29.84
C LEU A 26 -29.70 -17.23 30.11
N GLY A 27 -30.77 -17.76 29.49
CA GLY A 27 -32.16 -17.39 29.81
C GLY A 27 -32.67 -17.90 31.16
N ARG A 28 -31.87 -18.70 31.88
CA ARG A 28 -32.17 -19.19 33.25
C ARG A 28 -31.59 -18.31 34.37
N LEU A 29 -30.87 -17.25 34.04
CA LEU A 29 -30.42 -16.28 35.04
C LEU A 29 -31.56 -15.28 35.35
N ASP A 30 -31.81 -15.06 36.64
CA ASP A 30 -32.89 -14.16 37.11
C ASP A 30 -32.63 -12.67 36.77
N ASP A 31 -31.35 -12.27 36.66
CA ASP A 31 -30.92 -10.91 36.31
C ASP A 31 -29.79 -10.93 35.27
N ASN A 32 -29.73 -9.88 34.43
CA ASN A 32 -28.70 -9.71 33.41
C ASN A 32 -27.34 -9.36 34.06
N PRO A 33 -26.34 -10.25 34.01
CA PRO A 33 -25.04 -10.01 34.66
C PRO A 33 -24.10 -9.11 33.83
N LEU A 34 -24.47 -8.74 32.59
CA LEU A 34 -23.61 -8.00 31.69
C LEU A 34 -23.68 -6.49 31.99
N PRO A 35 -22.57 -5.84 32.34
CA PRO A 35 -22.52 -4.40 32.44
C PRO A 35 -22.70 -3.76 31.06
N ALA A 36 -23.22 -2.53 31.03
CA ALA A 36 -23.22 -1.75 29.79
C ALA A 36 -21.78 -1.47 29.36
N SER A 37 -21.46 -1.73 28.09
CA SER A 37 -20.10 -1.54 27.55
C SER A 37 -20.10 -0.45 26.49
N VAL A 38 -19.11 0.43 26.53
CA VAL A 38 -18.90 1.45 25.50
C VAL A 38 -17.72 1.02 24.63
N VAL A 39 -17.97 0.71 23.36
CA VAL A 39 -16.91 0.44 22.40
C VAL A 39 -16.42 1.78 21.85
N VAL A 40 -15.19 2.15 22.21
CA VAL A 40 -14.53 3.34 21.70
C VAL A 40 -13.56 2.91 20.61
N THR A 41 -13.82 3.33 19.37
CA THR A 41 -12.88 3.12 18.26
C THR A 41 -11.99 4.36 18.13
N PRO A 42 -10.67 4.26 18.39
CA PRO A 42 -9.74 5.36 18.22
C PRO A 42 -9.71 5.80 16.75
N VAL A 43 -9.56 7.11 16.52
CA VAL A 43 -9.33 7.65 15.16
C VAL A 43 -7.90 7.37 14.72
N ASP A 44 -6.96 7.40 15.67
CA ASP A 44 -5.57 7.02 15.44
C ASP A 44 -5.35 5.59 15.98
N PRO A 45 -5.13 4.59 15.10
CA PRO A 45 -4.82 3.23 15.52
C PRO A 45 -3.38 3.08 16.05
N ALA A 46 -2.60 4.15 16.14
CA ALA A 46 -1.27 4.11 16.75
C ALA A 46 -1.36 3.67 18.22
N PRO A 47 -0.57 2.67 18.67
CA PRO A 47 -0.54 2.17 20.05
C PRO A 47 -0.34 3.27 21.09
N GLU A 48 0.45 4.30 20.77
CA GLU A 48 0.66 5.45 21.66
C GLU A 48 -0.64 6.27 21.85
N GLY A 49 -1.33 6.61 20.75
CA GLY A 49 -2.62 7.31 20.82
C GLY A 49 -3.73 6.47 21.44
N VAL A 50 -3.70 5.14 21.26
CA VAL A 50 -4.61 4.21 21.93
C VAL A 50 -4.31 4.10 23.42
N ARG A 51 -3.03 4.14 23.81
CA ARG A 51 -2.59 4.12 25.21
C ARG A 51 -2.96 5.40 25.94
N GLU A 52 -2.69 6.57 25.35
CA GLU A 52 -3.10 7.86 25.91
C GLU A 52 -4.63 7.96 26.04
N LEU A 53 -5.36 7.47 25.03
CA LEU A 53 -6.81 7.40 25.10
C LEU A 53 -7.29 6.49 26.24
N ALA A 54 -6.68 5.31 26.41
CA ALA A 54 -7.03 4.39 27.48
C ALA A 54 -6.74 4.97 28.87
N GLU A 55 -5.60 5.64 29.05
CA GLU A 55 -5.23 6.33 30.29
C GLU A 55 -6.24 7.46 30.60
N SER A 56 -6.58 8.29 29.60
CA SER A 56 -7.58 9.35 29.77
C SER A 56 -8.99 8.83 30.10
N LEU A 57 -9.36 7.65 29.60
CA LEU A 57 -10.64 7.01 29.89
C LEU A 57 -10.67 6.36 31.27
N GLN A 58 -9.54 5.86 31.78
CA GLN A 58 -9.44 5.34 33.14
C GLN A 58 -9.59 6.42 34.21
N GLU A 59 -9.20 7.67 33.91
CA GLU A 59 -9.34 8.80 34.83
C GLU A 59 -10.76 9.39 34.89
N MET A 60 -11.68 8.96 34.02
CA MET A 60 -13.06 9.47 33.98
C MET A 60 -13.94 8.84 35.06
N THR A 61 -14.61 9.68 35.85
CA THR A 61 -15.58 9.24 36.87
C THR A 61 -16.73 8.46 36.22
N GLY A 62 -16.90 7.19 36.60
CA GLY A 62 -17.94 6.29 36.08
C GLY A 62 -17.44 5.17 35.17
N VAL A 63 -16.12 5.08 34.93
CA VAL A 63 -15.48 3.95 34.23
C VAL A 63 -14.89 3.00 35.27
N ASP A 64 -15.34 1.74 35.27
CA ASP A 64 -14.93 0.72 36.25
C ASP A 64 -13.69 -0.06 35.80
N GLU A 65 -13.63 -0.44 34.51
CA GLU A 65 -12.48 -1.15 33.92
C GLU A 65 -12.31 -0.77 32.44
N VAL A 66 -11.07 -0.45 32.03
CA VAL A 66 -10.69 -0.30 30.60
C VAL A 66 -9.83 -1.48 30.20
N ARG A 67 -10.39 -2.39 29.38
CA ARG A 67 -9.65 -3.53 28.82
C ARG A 67 -9.01 -3.16 27.50
N LEU A 68 -7.68 -3.06 27.51
CA LEU A 68 -6.87 -2.82 26.32
C LEU A 68 -5.84 -3.94 26.15
N ASP A 69 -6.01 -4.80 25.14
CA ASP A 69 -5.02 -5.83 24.82
C ASP A 69 -3.90 -5.25 23.94
N LEU A 70 -3.00 -4.50 24.58
CA LEU A 70 -1.85 -3.86 23.93
C LEU A 70 -0.90 -4.89 23.30
N ALA A 71 -0.72 -6.04 23.95
CA ALA A 71 0.19 -7.08 23.46
C ALA A 71 -0.29 -7.67 22.13
N TRP A 72 -1.60 -7.87 21.97
CA TRP A 72 -2.18 -8.27 20.68
C TRP A 72 -2.00 -7.19 19.60
N LEU A 73 -2.29 -5.92 19.93
CA LEU A 73 -2.18 -4.80 18.99
C LEU A 73 -0.74 -4.61 18.50
N GLU A 74 0.23 -4.67 19.42
CA GLU A 74 1.67 -4.58 19.10
C GLU A 74 2.12 -5.74 18.21
N ARG A 75 1.70 -6.98 18.50
CA ARG A 75 2.01 -8.14 17.65
C ARG A 75 1.46 -7.98 16.23
N LEU A 76 0.22 -7.53 16.09
CA LEU A 76 -0.39 -7.27 14.78
C LEU A 76 0.37 -6.18 14.03
N ARG A 77 0.75 -5.10 14.72
CA ARG A 77 1.54 -4.01 14.13
C ARG A 77 2.91 -4.49 13.67
N HIS A 78 3.61 -5.29 14.46
CA HIS A 78 4.88 -5.87 14.06
C HIS A 78 4.74 -6.78 12.84
N LEU A 79 3.69 -7.59 12.77
CA LEU A 79 3.42 -8.43 11.60
C LEU A 79 3.13 -7.60 10.34
N ALA A 80 2.34 -6.52 10.48
CA ALA A 80 2.07 -5.58 9.40
C ALA A 80 3.35 -4.84 8.94
N GLU A 81 4.22 -4.45 9.87
CA GLU A 81 5.48 -3.80 9.57
C GLU A 81 6.45 -4.74 8.84
N LEU A 82 6.53 -6.02 9.25
CA LEU A 82 7.29 -7.04 8.52
C LEU A 82 6.76 -7.18 7.08
N GLY A 83 5.44 -7.25 6.90
CA GLY A 83 4.81 -7.28 5.58
C GLY A 83 5.17 -6.06 4.72
N SER A 84 5.12 -4.86 5.31
CA SER A 84 5.52 -3.61 4.64
C SER A 84 7.00 -3.63 4.21
N ARG A 85 7.90 -4.10 5.07
CA ARG A 85 9.34 -4.22 4.74
C ARG A 85 9.58 -5.22 3.61
N VAL A 86 8.88 -6.36 3.62
CA VAL A 86 8.94 -7.36 2.53
C VAL A 86 8.42 -6.76 1.22
N ALA A 87 7.29 -6.06 1.26
CA ALA A 87 6.72 -5.40 0.08
C ALA A 87 7.68 -4.34 -0.49
N LEU A 88 8.33 -3.55 0.37
CA LEU A 88 9.36 -2.59 -0.04
C LEU A 88 10.56 -3.29 -0.68
N ALA A 89 11.06 -4.37 -0.07
CA ALA A 89 12.17 -5.14 -0.62
C ALA A 89 11.85 -5.70 -2.01
N LEU A 90 10.64 -6.25 -2.20
CA LEU A 90 10.16 -6.70 -3.50
C LEU A 90 10.01 -5.53 -4.49
N GLY A 91 9.50 -4.38 -4.04
CA GLY A 91 9.40 -3.17 -4.86
C GLY A 91 10.76 -2.70 -5.37
N VAL A 92 11.78 -2.70 -4.52
CA VAL A 92 13.17 -2.38 -4.91
C VAL A 92 13.70 -3.42 -5.90
N LEU A 93 13.50 -4.71 -5.63
CA LEU A 93 13.93 -5.79 -6.50
C LEU A 93 13.33 -5.67 -7.92
N PHE A 94 12.01 -5.48 -8.01
CA PHE A 94 11.34 -5.28 -9.29
C PHE A 94 11.76 -3.96 -9.96
N GLY A 95 11.96 -2.89 -9.18
CA GLY A 95 12.51 -1.63 -9.67
C GLY A 95 13.87 -1.82 -10.35
N LEU A 96 14.80 -2.55 -9.72
CA LEU A 96 16.09 -2.93 -10.32
C LEU A 96 15.89 -3.78 -11.58
N GLY A 97 14.94 -4.71 -11.57
CA GLY A 97 14.57 -5.50 -12.74
C GLY A 97 14.13 -4.63 -13.93
N VAL A 98 13.28 -3.63 -13.69
CA VAL A 98 12.86 -2.68 -14.72
C VAL A 98 14.04 -1.86 -15.25
N LEU A 99 14.92 -1.37 -14.37
CA LEU A 99 16.14 -0.66 -14.79
C LEU A 99 17.01 -1.53 -15.69
N LEU A 100 17.17 -2.82 -15.36
CA LEU A 100 17.95 -3.76 -16.15
C LEU A 100 17.30 -4.06 -17.50
N VAL A 101 15.98 -4.29 -17.54
CA VAL A 101 15.24 -4.55 -18.78
C VAL A 101 15.25 -3.34 -19.70
N VAL A 102 14.85 -2.16 -19.20
CA VAL A 102 14.84 -0.91 -19.98
C VAL A 102 16.25 -0.57 -20.44
N GLY A 103 17.25 -0.74 -19.57
CA GLY A 103 18.63 -0.47 -19.91
C GLY A 103 19.18 -1.43 -20.98
N ASN A 104 18.84 -2.71 -20.93
CA ASN A 104 19.20 -3.68 -21.96
C ASN A 104 18.54 -3.37 -23.29
N THR A 105 17.24 -3.06 -23.28
CA THR A 105 16.48 -2.70 -24.48
C THR A 105 17.08 -1.47 -25.16
N ILE A 106 17.44 -0.45 -24.38
CA ILE A 106 18.03 0.77 -24.93
C ILE A 106 19.45 0.52 -25.44
N ARG A 107 20.26 -0.30 -24.75
CA ARG A 107 21.56 -0.70 -25.27
C ARG A 107 21.43 -1.34 -26.66
N LEU A 108 20.51 -2.29 -26.82
CA LEU A 108 20.24 -2.94 -28.10
C LEU A 108 19.76 -1.94 -29.16
N ALA A 109 18.91 -0.98 -28.78
CA ALA A 109 18.42 0.06 -29.68
C ALA A 109 19.53 1.02 -30.16
N VAL A 110 20.47 1.37 -29.27
CA VAL A 110 21.64 2.20 -29.62
C VAL A 110 22.58 1.44 -30.55
N GLU A 111 22.89 0.19 -30.24
CA GLU A 111 23.77 -0.66 -31.07
C GLU A 111 23.19 -0.86 -32.47
N SER A 112 21.88 -1.11 -32.58
CA SER A 112 21.20 -1.24 -33.87
C SER A 112 21.27 0.02 -34.73
N ARG A 113 21.49 1.20 -34.14
CA ARG A 113 21.61 2.49 -34.85
C ARG A 113 23.01 3.06 -34.77
N ARG A 114 24.02 2.25 -34.42
CA ARG A 114 25.40 2.69 -34.20
C ARG A 114 25.96 3.46 -35.40
N GLN A 115 25.75 2.95 -36.61
CA GLN A 115 26.25 3.60 -37.85
C GLN A 115 25.63 4.99 -38.08
N GLU A 116 24.33 5.14 -37.88
CA GLU A 116 23.65 6.44 -37.98
C GLU A 116 24.19 7.43 -36.94
N ILE A 117 24.38 6.97 -35.71
CA ILE A 117 24.90 7.78 -34.61
C ILE A 117 26.32 8.25 -34.90
N GLU A 118 27.17 7.37 -35.47
CA GLU A 118 28.54 7.69 -35.85
C GLU A 118 28.59 8.79 -36.93
N VAL A 119 27.76 8.69 -37.97
CA VAL A 119 27.63 9.74 -39.00
C VAL A 119 27.17 11.07 -38.40
N VAL A 120 26.18 11.04 -37.52
CA VAL A 120 25.64 12.26 -36.87
C VAL A 120 26.67 12.90 -35.94
N MET A 121 27.48 12.11 -35.23
CA MET A 121 28.58 12.62 -34.40
C MET A 121 29.70 13.24 -35.23
N LEU A 122 30.02 12.70 -36.41
CA LEU A 122 31.03 13.28 -37.32
C LEU A 122 30.66 14.67 -37.83
N ILE A 123 29.37 14.98 -37.94
CA ILE A 123 28.85 16.29 -38.35
C ILE A 123 28.79 17.28 -37.15
N GLY A 124 29.25 16.86 -35.97
CA GLY A 124 29.37 17.72 -34.77
C GLY A 124 28.21 17.61 -33.78
N ALA A 125 27.37 16.57 -33.86
CA ALA A 125 26.31 16.38 -32.90
C ALA A 125 26.85 16.07 -31.49
N THR A 126 26.24 16.68 -30.47
CA THR A 126 26.59 16.44 -29.07
C THR A 126 26.01 15.11 -28.56
N HIS A 127 26.69 14.47 -27.59
CA HIS A 127 26.16 13.26 -26.92
C HIS A 127 24.77 13.48 -26.30
N ALA A 128 24.45 14.71 -25.88
CA ALA A 128 23.13 15.06 -25.37
C ALA A 128 22.05 15.00 -26.46
N PHE A 129 22.37 15.39 -27.70
CA PHE A 129 21.45 15.31 -28.83
C PHE A 129 21.07 13.86 -29.14
N VAL A 130 22.08 12.97 -29.21
CA VAL A 130 21.89 11.54 -29.47
C VAL A 130 21.09 10.86 -28.35
N ARG A 131 21.25 11.29 -27.10
CA ARG A 131 20.65 10.65 -25.91
C ARG A 131 19.16 10.97 -25.70
N ARG A 132 18.68 12.14 -26.12
CA ARG A 132 17.26 12.57 -25.94
C ARG A 132 16.22 11.57 -26.45
N PRO A 133 16.28 11.06 -27.70
CA PRO A 133 15.26 10.12 -28.20
C PRO A 133 15.16 8.84 -27.35
N PHE A 134 16.28 8.33 -26.85
CA PHE A 134 16.30 7.14 -25.99
C PHE A 134 15.77 7.40 -24.58
N LEU A 135 15.93 8.62 -24.06
CA LEU A 135 15.31 9.03 -22.79
C LEU A 135 13.79 9.09 -22.90
N TYR A 136 13.27 9.60 -24.02
CA TYR A 136 11.82 9.65 -24.27
C TYR A 136 11.21 8.27 -24.41
N SER A 137 11.89 7.33 -25.09
CA SER A 137 11.40 5.94 -25.16
C SER A 137 11.39 5.29 -23.78
N GLY A 138 12.42 5.50 -22.96
CA GLY A 138 12.45 5.07 -21.55
C GLY A 138 11.29 5.58 -20.71
N ALA A 139 10.99 6.88 -20.83
CA ALA A 139 9.85 7.49 -20.16
C ALA A 139 8.53 6.88 -20.64
N TRP A 140 8.35 6.64 -21.94
CA TRP A 140 7.16 5.99 -22.49
C TRP A 140 7.00 4.55 -22.02
N TYR A 141 8.08 3.77 -21.91
CA TYR A 141 8.02 2.43 -21.33
C TYR A 141 7.60 2.46 -19.85
N GLY A 142 8.16 3.40 -19.07
CA GLY A 142 7.79 3.59 -17.67
C GLY A 142 6.35 4.06 -17.47
N LEU A 143 5.87 4.95 -18.34
CA LEU A 143 4.49 5.44 -18.34
C LEU A 143 3.51 4.33 -18.74
N GLY A 144 3.82 3.57 -19.81
CA GLY A 144 3.00 2.44 -20.25
C GLY A 144 2.89 1.35 -19.19
N GLY A 145 4.01 1.01 -18.54
CA GLY A 145 4.01 0.10 -17.39
C GLY A 145 3.20 0.64 -16.20
N GLY A 146 3.31 1.94 -15.94
CA GLY A 146 2.52 2.63 -14.90
C GLY A 146 1.01 2.60 -15.16
N LEU A 147 0.58 2.87 -16.40
CA LEU A 147 -0.83 2.81 -16.79
C LEU A 147 -1.37 1.38 -16.68
N LEU A 148 -0.60 0.38 -17.09
CA LEU A 148 -0.98 -1.03 -16.92
C LEU A 148 -1.09 -1.39 -15.45
N ALA A 149 -0.13 -0.99 -14.61
CA ALA A 149 -0.18 -1.21 -13.16
C ALA A 149 -1.39 -0.51 -12.52
N TRP A 150 -1.67 0.73 -12.92
CA TRP A 150 -2.84 1.48 -12.45
C TRP A 150 -4.15 0.76 -12.80
N GLY A 151 -4.30 0.30 -14.05
CA GLY A 151 -5.46 -0.47 -14.48
C GLY A 151 -5.59 -1.81 -13.75
N LEU A 152 -4.49 -2.54 -13.57
CA LEU A 152 -4.45 -3.79 -12.82
C LEU A 152 -4.83 -3.59 -11.34
N LEU A 153 -4.36 -2.52 -10.70
CA LEU A 153 -4.71 -2.19 -9.33
C LEU A 153 -6.20 -1.83 -9.22
N GLY A 154 -6.73 -1.03 -10.15
CA GLY A 154 -8.15 -0.69 -10.20
C GLY A 154 -9.02 -1.94 -10.35
N LEU A 155 -8.79 -2.73 -11.40
CA LEU A 155 -9.56 -3.95 -11.67
C LEU A 155 -9.40 -5.00 -10.56
N GLY A 156 -8.19 -5.16 -10.05
CA GLY A 156 -7.91 -6.07 -8.94
C GLY A 156 -8.65 -5.66 -7.67
N SER A 157 -8.67 -4.36 -7.35
CA SER A 157 -9.37 -3.85 -6.16
C SER A 157 -10.88 -4.08 -6.24
N GLU A 158 -11.50 -3.83 -7.40
CA GLU A 158 -12.93 -4.09 -7.63
C GLU A 158 -13.25 -5.59 -7.58
N TRP A 159 -12.39 -6.43 -8.18
CA TRP A 159 -12.57 -7.89 -8.17
C TRP A 159 -12.44 -8.50 -6.77
N LEU A 160 -11.53 -7.97 -5.95
CA LEU A 160 -11.32 -8.40 -4.56
C LEU A 160 -12.29 -7.76 -3.56
N ALA A 161 -12.94 -6.65 -3.91
CA ALA A 161 -13.83 -5.92 -3.01
C ALA A 161 -15.00 -6.79 -2.53
N ALA A 162 -15.64 -7.56 -3.42
CA ALA A 162 -16.77 -8.41 -3.05
C ALA A 162 -16.37 -9.57 -2.10
N PRO A 163 -15.34 -10.40 -2.40
CA PRO A 163 -14.88 -11.44 -1.48
C PRO A 163 -14.41 -10.89 -0.13
N VAL A 164 -13.66 -9.78 -0.13
CA VAL A 164 -13.10 -9.20 1.09
C VAL A 164 -14.20 -8.57 1.95
N SER A 165 -15.16 -7.88 1.35
CA SER A 165 -16.29 -7.32 2.10
C SER A 165 -17.19 -8.40 2.71
N ALA A 166 -17.41 -9.52 1.99
CA ALA A 166 -18.14 -10.67 2.52
C ALA A 166 -17.41 -11.32 3.71
N LEU A 167 -16.09 -11.46 3.63
CA LEU A 167 -15.26 -11.96 4.75
C LEU A 167 -15.25 -10.96 5.91
N ALA A 168 -15.16 -9.66 5.64
CA ALA A 168 -15.17 -8.66 6.71
C ALA A 168 -16.52 -8.64 7.44
N ALA A 169 -17.63 -8.74 6.69
CA ALA A 169 -18.97 -8.80 7.25
C ALA A 169 -19.19 -10.04 8.13
N SER A 170 -18.58 -11.19 7.80
CA SER A 170 -18.70 -12.39 8.64
C SER A 170 -17.99 -12.27 9.99
N TYR A 171 -17.00 -11.38 10.10
CA TYR A 171 -16.33 -11.03 11.36
C TYR A 171 -16.91 -9.76 12.02
N GLY A 172 -18.04 -9.24 11.52
CA GLY A 172 -18.67 -8.02 12.05
C GLY A 172 -17.91 -6.72 11.76
N ALA A 173 -16.93 -6.76 10.85
CA ALA A 173 -16.10 -5.63 10.49
C ALA A 173 -16.55 -5.00 9.16
N THR A 174 -16.63 -3.68 9.09
CA THR A 174 -16.82 -2.95 7.83
C THR A 174 -15.46 -2.59 7.24
N PHE A 175 -14.83 -3.53 6.53
CA PHE A 175 -13.56 -3.27 5.85
C PHE A 175 -13.82 -2.75 4.43
N GLN A 176 -13.32 -1.55 4.15
CA GLN A 176 -13.28 -0.99 2.80
C GLN A 176 -11.86 -1.08 2.27
N LEU A 177 -11.66 -1.71 1.11
CA LEU A 177 -10.36 -1.70 0.46
C LEU A 177 -9.97 -0.25 0.16
N PRO A 178 -8.77 0.21 0.59
CA PRO A 178 -8.28 1.52 0.19
C PRO A 178 -8.16 1.57 -1.34
N GLN A 179 -8.96 2.43 -1.97
CA GLN A 179 -8.81 2.70 -3.39
C GLN A 179 -7.66 3.70 -3.60
N LEU A 180 -6.91 3.55 -4.70
CA LEU A 180 -5.94 4.55 -5.10
C LEU A 180 -6.69 5.83 -5.47
N GLY A 181 -6.65 6.83 -4.59
CA GLY A 181 -7.14 8.16 -4.91
C GLY A 181 -6.37 8.80 -6.06
N ALA A 182 -6.83 9.97 -6.52
CA ALA A 182 -6.18 10.70 -7.61
C ALA A 182 -4.69 10.99 -7.32
N ALA A 183 -4.36 11.34 -6.08
CA ALA A 183 -2.98 11.57 -5.64
C ALA A 183 -2.11 10.30 -5.68
N GLY A 184 -2.65 9.15 -5.26
CA GLY A 184 -1.95 7.88 -5.31
C GLY A 184 -1.69 7.42 -6.74
N SER A 185 -2.69 7.59 -7.61
CA SER A 185 -2.59 7.32 -9.04
C SER A 185 -1.54 8.20 -9.72
N ALA A 186 -1.52 9.50 -9.42
CA ALA A 186 -0.50 10.43 -9.94
C ALA A 186 0.90 10.05 -9.44
N THR A 187 1.04 9.72 -8.16
CA THR A 187 2.33 9.30 -7.58
C THR A 187 2.86 8.05 -8.27
N LEU A 188 1.99 7.04 -8.48
CA LEU A 188 2.35 5.81 -9.19
C LEU A 188 2.88 6.10 -10.60
N LEU A 189 2.14 6.90 -11.39
CA LEU A 189 2.53 7.24 -12.76
C LEU A 189 3.82 8.06 -12.84
N ILE A 190 4.00 9.01 -11.92
CA ILE A 190 5.23 9.81 -11.83
C ILE A 190 6.40 8.90 -11.49
N CYS A 191 6.26 8.06 -10.45
CA CYS A 191 7.31 7.14 -10.04
C CYS A 191 7.67 6.14 -11.15
N SER A 192 6.69 5.56 -11.83
CA SER A 192 6.95 4.59 -12.91
C SER A 192 7.65 5.25 -14.10
N THR A 193 7.23 6.46 -14.47
CA THR A 193 7.83 7.24 -15.56
C THR A 193 9.26 7.64 -15.22
N LEU A 194 9.50 8.13 -13.99
CA LEU A 194 10.84 8.48 -13.51
C LEU A 194 11.75 7.27 -13.48
N LEU A 195 11.26 6.10 -13.05
CA LEU A 195 12.03 4.88 -13.00
C LEU A 195 12.43 4.40 -14.40
N GLY A 196 11.51 4.46 -15.37
CA GLY A 196 11.82 4.18 -16.78
C GLY A 196 12.81 5.17 -17.39
N TRP A 197 12.65 6.46 -17.09
CA TRP A 197 13.56 7.52 -17.53
C TRP A 197 14.96 7.39 -16.92
N LEU A 198 15.07 7.04 -15.63
CA LEU A 198 16.34 6.78 -14.95
C LEU A 198 17.04 5.53 -15.51
N GLY A 199 16.29 4.45 -15.78
CA GLY A 199 16.84 3.26 -16.44
C GLY A 199 17.44 3.58 -17.81
N ALA A 200 16.72 4.39 -18.59
CA ALA A 200 17.20 4.89 -19.87
C ALA A 200 18.41 5.80 -19.74
N TRP A 201 18.42 6.70 -18.75
CA TRP A 201 19.56 7.55 -18.48
C TRP A 201 20.80 6.69 -18.26
N ILE A 202 20.77 5.83 -17.24
CA ILE A 202 21.93 5.05 -16.79
C ILE A 202 22.50 4.23 -17.95
N ALA A 203 21.64 3.60 -18.74
CA ALA A 203 22.05 2.78 -19.87
C ALA A 203 22.73 3.60 -20.98
N VAL A 204 22.13 4.72 -21.39
CA VAL A 204 22.67 5.55 -22.48
C VAL A 204 23.94 6.26 -22.06
N SER A 205 24.02 6.76 -20.82
CA SER A 205 25.22 7.43 -20.32
C SER A 205 26.41 6.47 -20.23
N ARG A 206 26.16 5.22 -19.83
CA ARG A 206 27.22 4.21 -19.75
C ARG A 206 27.70 3.81 -21.15
N HIS A 207 26.79 3.60 -22.09
CA HIS A 207 27.16 3.09 -23.40
C HIS A 207 27.75 4.16 -24.34
N LEU A 208 27.26 5.40 -24.30
CA LEU A 208 27.88 6.50 -25.06
C LEU A 208 29.30 6.83 -24.57
N ALA A 209 29.62 6.57 -23.29
CA ALA A 209 30.97 6.76 -22.77
C ALA A 209 31.98 5.78 -23.39
N ASP A 210 31.53 4.60 -23.80
CA ASP A 210 32.36 3.58 -24.46
C ASP A 210 32.61 3.89 -25.96
N ILE A 211 31.76 4.71 -26.60
CA ILE A 211 31.86 5.04 -28.04
C ILE A 211 32.77 6.27 -28.26
N ARG A 212 33.71 6.58 -27.36
CA ARG A 212 34.68 7.65 -27.63
C ARG A 212 35.60 7.24 -28.79
N PRO A 213 35.63 7.98 -29.91
CA PRO A 213 36.64 7.78 -30.92
C PRO A 213 38.01 8.15 -30.34
N ARG A 214 39.02 7.31 -30.61
CA ARG A 214 40.43 7.72 -30.58
C ARG A 214 40.74 8.54 -31.82
#